data_AF-A0A7V6JUB5-F1
#
_entry.id   AF-A0A7V6JUB5-F1
#
_cell.length_a   1.000
_cell.length_b   1.000
_cell.length_c   1.000
_cell.angle_alpha   90.00
_cell.angle_beta   90.00
_cell.angle_gamma   90.00
#
_symmetry.space_group_name_H-M   'P 1'
#
loop_
_entity.id
_entity.type
_entity.pdbx_description
1 polymer ?
#
loop_
_entity_poly.entity_id
_entity_poly.type
_entity_poly.pdbx_seq_one_letter_code
_entity_poly.pdbx_strand_id
1 'polypeptide(L)'
;MQVAINEGGLRCDCFNTILPIAYSKMRFKPIARTKWNNEYAPQDWDKETYNKYQEGEPDVVFMAYTGERISPEDVKRSIKAIPYSDTYNKAAAIQNFNRTCEELNLLCYMQ
;
A
#
# COMPACT_ATOMS: atom_id res chain seq x y z
N MET A 1 13.11 -7.39 -2.14
CA MET A 1 11.81 -7.26 -2.83
C MET A 1 11.81 -7.87 -4.24
N GLN A 2 12.91 -7.87 -5.01
CA GLN A 2 12.96 -8.57 -6.31
C GLN A 2 12.70 -10.10 -6.20
N VAL A 3 13.25 -10.75 -5.16
CA VAL A 3 12.98 -12.18 -4.86
C VAL A 3 11.50 -12.39 -4.53
N ALA A 4 10.93 -11.58 -3.64
CA ALA A 4 9.52 -11.64 -3.30
C ALA A 4 8.60 -11.48 -4.52
N ILE A 5 8.88 -10.52 -5.42
CA ILE A 5 8.10 -10.34 -6.66
C ILE A 5 8.16 -11.60 -7.54
N ASN A 6 9.36 -12.20 -7.69
CA ASN A 6 9.53 -13.44 -8.45
C ASN A 6 8.83 -14.65 -7.79
N GLU A 7 8.65 -14.62 -6.47
CA GLU A 7 7.90 -15.60 -5.69
C GLU A 7 6.38 -15.30 -5.60
N GLY A 8 5.89 -14.27 -6.32
CA GLY A 8 4.47 -13.90 -6.35
C GLY A 8 4.05 -12.87 -5.27
N GLY A 9 5.01 -12.27 -4.60
CA GLY A 9 4.87 -11.14 -3.67
C GLY A 9 4.52 -9.85 -4.40
N LEU A 10 3.26 -9.74 -4.81
CA LEU A 10 2.69 -8.60 -5.56
C LEU A 10 1.91 -7.62 -4.68
N ARG A 11 1.91 -7.84 -3.36
CA ARG A 11 1.20 -7.03 -2.37
C ARG A 11 2.15 -6.55 -1.28
N CYS A 12 1.94 -5.33 -0.81
CA CYS A 12 2.71 -4.78 0.29
C CYS A 12 1.86 -3.76 1.06
N ASP A 13 1.87 -3.86 2.38
CA ASP A 13 1.35 -2.86 3.32
C ASP A 13 2.53 -2.10 3.94
N CYS A 14 2.37 -0.78 4.10
CA CYS A 14 3.42 0.06 4.67
C CYS A 14 2.87 1.33 5.33
N PHE A 15 3.62 1.86 6.29
CA PHE A 15 3.31 3.14 6.91
C PHE A 15 3.53 4.29 5.93
N ASN A 16 2.63 5.28 5.96
CA ASN A 16 2.62 6.48 5.13
C ASN A 16 3.74 7.47 5.51
N THR A 17 4.98 7.02 5.31
CA THR A 17 6.21 7.76 5.59
C THR A 17 6.95 8.04 4.28
N ILE A 18 8.18 7.54 4.12
CA ILE A 18 8.91 7.51 2.85
C ILE A 18 8.69 6.20 2.07
N LEU A 19 8.13 5.17 2.72
CA LEU A 19 7.98 3.82 2.15
C LEU A 19 7.12 3.78 0.88
N PRO A 20 5.97 4.49 0.79
CA PRO A 20 5.17 4.44 -0.43
C PRO A 20 5.93 4.96 -1.67
N ILE A 21 6.81 5.94 -1.48
CA ILE A 21 7.66 6.49 -2.55
C ILE A 21 8.79 5.51 -2.90
N ALA A 22 9.34 4.80 -1.92
CA ALA A 22 10.36 3.78 -2.17
C ALA A 22 9.77 2.60 -2.97
N TYR A 23 8.59 2.13 -2.59
CA TYR A 23 7.92 1.02 -3.26
C TYR A 23 7.35 1.40 -4.63
N SER A 24 6.98 2.66 -4.84
CA SER A 24 6.58 3.11 -6.17
C SER A 24 7.70 3.03 -7.21
N LYS A 25 8.97 3.20 -6.81
CA LYS A 25 10.13 2.94 -7.68
C LYS A 25 10.19 1.48 -8.13
N MET A 26 9.61 0.58 -7.34
CA MET A 26 9.46 -0.84 -7.63
C MET A 26 8.14 -1.19 -8.35
N ARG A 27 7.44 -0.19 -8.90
CA ARG A 27 6.18 -0.34 -9.67
C ARG A 27 4.97 -0.77 -8.83
N PHE A 28 4.97 -0.39 -7.56
CA PHE A 28 3.80 -0.51 -6.70
C PHE A 28 2.97 0.78 -6.73
N LYS A 29 1.64 0.64 -6.74
CA LYS A 29 0.71 1.76 -6.61
C LYS A 29 -0.11 1.63 -5.33
N PRO A 30 -0.37 2.75 -4.63
CA PRO A 30 -1.28 2.78 -3.49
C PRO A 30 -2.71 2.56 -3.98
N ILE A 31 -3.47 1.73 -3.28
CA ILE A 31 -4.83 1.33 -3.67
C ILE A 31 -5.84 1.47 -2.52
N ALA A 32 -5.39 1.32 -1.28
CA ALA A 32 -6.20 1.47 -0.09
C ALA A 32 -5.35 2.08 1.03
N ARG A 33 -6.00 2.75 1.97
CA ARG A 33 -5.37 3.25 3.20
C ARG A 33 -6.30 3.05 4.38
N THR A 34 -5.73 2.86 5.55
CA THR A 34 -6.47 2.85 6.82
C THR A 34 -5.74 3.75 7.81
N LYS A 35 -6.48 4.28 8.78
CA LYS A 35 -5.90 5.11 9.82
C LYS A 35 -5.05 4.27 10.76
N TRP A 36 -4.06 4.90 11.38
CA TRP A 36 -3.34 4.29 12.49
C TRP A 36 -4.33 3.82 13.58
N ASN A 37 -4.09 2.61 14.10
CA ASN A 37 -4.82 2.08 15.24
C ASN A 37 -3.82 1.65 16.32
N ASN A 38 -3.87 2.33 17.48
CA ASN A 38 -3.02 2.04 18.62
C ASN A 38 -3.19 0.61 19.18
N GLU A 39 -4.33 -0.05 18.97
CA GLU A 39 -4.57 -1.44 19.40
C GLU A 39 -3.67 -2.44 18.66
N TYR A 40 -3.25 -2.11 17.45
CA TYR A 40 -2.39 -2.95 16.59
C TYR A 40 -0.97 -2.38 16.47
N ALA A 41 -0.64 -1.35 17.26
CA ALA A 41 0.69 -0.79 17.28
C ALA A 41 1.69 -1.81 17.86
N PRO A 42 2.91 -1.91 17.30
CA PRO A 42 3.98 -2.67 17.93
C PRO A 42 4.24 -2.15 19.35
N GLN A 43 4.48 -3.05 20.29
CA GLN A 43 4.70 -2.68 21.69
C GLN A 43 5.90 -1.74 21.86
N ASP A 44 6.92 -1.86 21.02
CA ASP A 44 8.13 -1.03 21.01
C ASP A 44 8.08 0.11 19.98
N TRP A 45 6.88 0.56 19.57
CA TRP A 45 6.75 1.66 18.61
C TRP A 45 7.07 3.01 19.24
N ASP A 46 8.19 3.60 18.82
CA ASP A 46 8.62 4.92 19.26
C ASP A 46 7.96 6.05 18.45
N LYS A 47 6.93 6.68 19.04
CA LYS A 47 6.22 7.83 18.44
C LYS A 47 7.12 9.04 18.26
N GLU A 48 8.16 9.22 19.09
CA GLU A 48 9.08 10.36 18.99
C GLU A 48 9.93 10.26 17.72
N THR A 49 10.46 9.06 17.45
CA THR A 49 11.20 8.77 16.21
C THR A 49 10.36 9.03 14.95
N TYR A 50 9.06 8.74 15.00
CA TYR A 50 8.15 8.93 13.88
C TYR A 50 7.30 10.21 13.94
N ASN A 51 7.59 11.14 14.86
CA ASN A 51 6.79 12.35 15.10
C ASN A 51 6.57 13.19 13.82
N LYS A 52 7.58 13.22 12.94
CA LYS A 52 7.51 13.85 11.61
C LYS A 52 6.44 13.28 10.66
N TYR A 53 5.85 12.13 10.98
CA TYR A 53 4.82 11.46 10.20
C TYR A 53 3.56 11.29 11.06
N GLN A 54 2.67 12.30 11.01
CA GLN A 54 1.41 12.31 11.77
C GLN A 54 1.60 12.08 13.28
N GLU A 55 2.51 12.83 13.91
CA GLU A 55 2.71 12.79 15.37
C GLU A 55 3.10 11.40 15.90
N GLY A 56 3.74 10.58 15.05
CA GLY A 56 4.14 9.22 15.39
C GLY A 56 3.07 8.17 15.11
N GLU A 57 1.95 8.55 14.49
CA GLU A 57 0.83 7.69 14.11
C GLU A 57 0.59 7.68 12.59
N PRO A 58 1.57 7.23 11.78
CA PRO A 58 1.42 7.24 10.33
C PRO A 58 0.32 6.26 9.88
N ASP A 59 -0.54 6.72 8.97
CA ASP A 59 -1.55 5.88 8.31
C ASP A 59 -0.91 4.64 7.65
N VAL A 60 -1.66 3.55 7.55
CA VAL A 60 -1.23 2.34 6.84
C VAL A 60 -1.76 2.38 5.41
N VAL A 61 -0.86 2.29 4.44
CA VAL A 61 -1.14 2.30 3.00
C VAL A 61 -0.87 0.93 2.42
N PHE A 62 -1.88 0.40 1.75
CA PHE A 62 -1.82 -0.86 1.01
C PHE A 62 -1.48 -0.55 -0.44
N MET A 63 -0.48 -1.25 -0.95
CA MET A 63 0.02 -1.10 -2.32
C MET A 63 -0.05 -2.42 -3.07
N ALA A 64 -0.39 -2.36 -4.36
CA ALA A 64 -0.32 -3.50 -5.28
C ALA A 64 0.72 -3.22 -6.36
N TYR A 65 1.41 -4.29 -6.80
CA TYR A 65 2.29 -4.23 -7.96
C TYR A 65 1.44 -4.10 -9.22
N THR A 66 1.67 -3.05 -10.01
CA THR A 66 0.93 -2.82 -11.26
C THR A 66 1.82 -2.90 -12.50
N GLY A 67 3.13 -3.16 -12.34
CA GLY A 67 4.10 -3.19 -13.44
C GLY A 67 4.41 -1.84 -14.09
N GLU A 68 3.58 -0.83 -13.86
CA GLU A 68 3.72 0.54 -14.34
C GLU A 68 4.55 1.42 -13.41
N ARG A 69 5.30 2.37 -13.97
CA ARG A 69 6.01 3.38 -13.19
C ARG A 69 5.06 4.52 -12.86
N ILE A 70 5.03 4.92 -11.60
CA ILE A 70 4.28 6.07 -11.10
C ILE A 70 5.25 7.08 -10.49
N SER A 71 5.05 8.37 -10.76
CA SER A 71 5.90 9.42 -10.19
C SER A 71 5.66 9.56 -8.67
N PRO A 72 6.65 9.99 -7.88
CA PRO A 72 6.46 10.26 -6.45
C PRO A 72 5.31 11.25 -6.17
N GLU A 73 5.09 12.21 -7.06
CA GLU A 73 4.03 13.21 -6.97
C GLU A 73 2.66 12.56 -7.16
N ASP A 74 2.55 11.65 -8.13
CA ASP A 74 1.33 10.88 -8.37
C ASP A 74 1.01 9.94 -7.23
N VAL A 75 2.02 9.31 -6.61
CA VAL A 75 1.82 8.47 -5.42
C VAL A 75 1.15 9.26 -4.29
N LYS A 76 1.68 10.46 -4.00
CA LYS A 76 1.11 11.34 -2.96
C LYS A 76 -0.32 11.76 -3.32
N ARG A 77 -0.57 12.08 -4.59
CA ARG A 77 -1.89 12.43 -5.12
C ARG A 77 -2.88 11.27 -4.95
N SER A 78 -2.48 10.06 -5.31
CA SER A 78 -3.29 8.84 -5.17
C SER A 78 -3.60 8.54 -3.70
N ILE A 79 -2.61 8.58 -2.80
CA ILE A 79 -2.85 8.37 -1.36
C ILE A 79 -3.87 9.37 -0.81
N LYS A 80 -3.80 10.64 -1.25
CA LYS A 80 -4.76 11.68 -0.85
C LYS A 80 -6.17 11.44 -1.42
N ALA A 81 -6.27 10.90 -2.63
CA ALA A 81 -7.54 10.62 -3.31
C ALA A 81 -8.25 9.37 -2.77
N ILE A 82 -7.50 8.39 -2.26
CA ILE A 82 -8.06 7.14 -1.73
C ILE A 82 -8.83 7.42 -0.43
N PRO A 83 -10.10 6.98 -0.32
CA PRO A 83 -10.86 7.10 0.91
C PRO A 83 -10.27 6.19 2.01
N TYR A 84 -10.42 6.62 3.26
CA TYR A 84 -10.03 5.77 4.38
C TYR A 84 -10.95 4.56 4.48
N SER A 85 -10.35 3.39 4.69
CA SER A 85 -11.07 2.18 5.07
C SER A 85 -11.20 2.08 6.57
N ASP A 86 -12.41 1.80 7.07
CA ASP A 86 -12.70 1.74 8.50
C ASP A 86 -11.93 0.62 9.23
N THR A 87 -11.57 -0.44 8.51
CA THR A 87 -10.88 -1.60 9.10
C THR A 87 -9.73 -2.10 8.21
N TYR A 88 -8.70 -2.64 8.85
CA TYR A 88 -7.55 -3.26 8.18
C TYR A 88 -7.98 -4.33 7.18
N ASN A 89 -8.90 -5.23 7.59
CA ASN A 89 -9.37 -6.33 6.76
C ASN A 89 -10.09 -5.85 5.48
N LYS A 90 -10.85 -4.74 5.53
CA LYS A 90 -11.47 -4.16 4.34
C LYS A 90 -10.42 -3.65 3.36
N ALA A 91 -9.38 -2.96 3.86
CA ALA A 91 -8.31 -2.46 3.01
C ALA A 91 -7.47 -3.59 2.38
N ALA A 92 -7.19 -4.66 3.14
CA ALA A 92 -6.55 -5.86 2.64
C ALA A 92 -7.44 -6.60 1.60
N ALA A 93 -8.76 -6.58 1.77
CA ALA A 93 -9.68 -7.15 0.80
C ALA A 93 -9.69 -6.37 -0.53
N ILE A 94 -9.63 -5.04 -0.50
CA ILE A 94 -9.48 -4.19 -1.71
C ILE A 94 -8.18 -4.53 -2.45
N GLN A 95 -7.10 -4.76 -1.71
CA GLN A 95 -5.82 -5.18 -2.26
C GLN A 95 -5.90 -6.53 -2.99
N ASN A 96 -6.63 -7.49 -2.43
CA ASN A 96 -6.85 -8.78 -3.07
C ASN A 96 -7.85 -8.70 -4.23
N PHE A 97 -8.87 -7.83 -4.16
CA PHE A 97 -9.90 -7.72 -5.20
C PHE A 97 -9.34 -7.19 -6.53
N ASN A 98 -8.49 -6.16 -6.48
CA ASN A 98 -7.85 -5.63 -7.69
C ASN A 98 -7.02 -6.70 -8.43
N ARG A 99 -6.43 -7.66 -7.71
CA ARG A 99 -5.72 -8.80 -8.29
C ARG A 99 -6.65 -9.68 -9.11
N THR A 100 -7.79 -10.09 -8.55
CA THR A 100 -8.77 -10.90 -9.29
C THR A 100 -9.25 -10.20 -10.54
N CYS A 101 -9.47 -8.89 -10.52
CA CYS A 101 -9.88 -8.15 -11.71
C CYS A 101 -8.77 -8.06 -12.77
N GLU A 102 -7.50 -7.81 -12.41
CA GLU A 102 -6.39 -7.79 -13.38
C GLU A 102 -6.04 -9.19 -13.91
N GLU A 103 -6.03 -10.22 -13.06
CA GLU A 103 -5.84 -11.62 -13.47
C GLU A 103 -6.97 -12.07 -14.40
N LEU A 104 -8.23 -11.72 -14.12
CA LEU A 104 -9.36 -11.98 -15.01
C LEU A 104 -9.27 -11.19 -16.32
N ASN A 105 -8.73 -9.96 -16.31
CA ASN A 105 -8.56 -9.18 -17.53
C ASN A 105 -7.40 -9.75 -18.39
N LEU A 106 -6.32 -10.22 -17.78
CA LEU A 106 -5.24 -10.95 -18.47
C LEU A 106 -5.73 -12.30 -19.05
N LEU A 107 -6.63 -12.99 -18.35
CA LEU A 107 -7.27 -14.20 -18.86
C LEU A 107 -8.25 -13.91 -20.01
N CYS A 108 -8.89 -12.74 -20.02
CA CYS A 108 -9.79 -12.31 -21.09
C CYS A 108 -9.06 -11.92 -22.38
N TYR A 109 -7.78 -11.53 -22.30
CA TYR A 109 -6.93 -11.22 -23.46
C TYR A 109 -6.20 -12.44 -24.06
N MET A 110 -6.39 -13.65 -23.50
CA MET A 110 -5.83 -14.90 -24.04
C MET A 110 -6.89 -15.88 -24.58
N GLN A 111 -8.04 -15.39 -25.03
CA GLN A 111 -9.09 -16.21 -25.65
C GLN A 111 -9.43 -15.75 -27.06
#